data_AF-A0A920EIQ6-F1
#
_entry.id   AF-A0A920EIQ6-F1
#
_cell.length_a   1.000
_cell.length_b   1.000
_cell.length_c   1.000
_cell.angle_alpha   90.00
_cell.angle_beta   90.00
_cell.angle_gamma   90.00
#
_symmetry.space_group_name_H-M   'P 1'
#
loop_
_entity.id
_entity.type
_entity.pdbx_description
1 polymer ?
#
loop_
_entity_poly.entity_id
_entity_poly.type
_entity_poly.pdbx_seq_one_letter_code
_entity_poly.pdbx_strand_id
1 'polypeptide(L)'
;MMFAQANSEHCRHKIFNATWTVDGVQDDRSLFEMIKNTTEKSGRGVLSAYSDNAAVISGHNAGRFFPNPESKIYETHQEPIHIVMKVETHNHPTAIAPFPGAGTGAGGEIRDEGAVGKGAKPKAGLVGFSVSNLQIPGFVQLWESDTVNR
;
A
#
# COMPACT_ATOMS: atom_id res chain seq x y z
N MET A 1 -2.74 13.89 -23.25
CA MET A 1 -2.18 12.82 -22.40
C MET A 1 -2.82 12.75 -21.01
N MET A 2 -3.07 13.87 -20.32
CA MET A 2 -3.70 13.89 -18.98
C MET A 2 -5.00 13.07 -18.86
N PHE A 3 -5.93 13.24 -19.80
CA PHE A 3 -7.23 12.56 -19.77
C PHE A 3 -7.11 11.02 -19.72
N ALA A 4 -6.19 10.45 -20.52
CA ALA A 4 -6.01 9.00 -20.59
C ALA A 4 -5.39 8.43 -19.31
N GLN A 5 -4.44 9.15 -18.69
CA GLN A 5 -3.81 8.72 -17.44
C GLN A 5 -4.82 8.72 -16.29
N ALA A 6 -5.55 9.83 -16.13
CA ALA A 6 -6.57 9.98 -15.08
C ALA A 6 -7.73 8.97 -15.19
N ASN A 7 -8.04 8.52 -16.42
CA ASN A 7 -9.11 7.55 -16.69
C ASN A 7 -8.60 6.14 -16.99
N SER A 8 -7.34 5.84 -16.71
CA SER A 8 -6.82 4.46 -16.74
C SER A 8 -7.53 3.60 -15.69
N GLU A 9 -7.43 2.27 -15.81
CA GLU A 9 -7.90 1.38 -14.73
C GLU A 9 -7.14 1.70 -13.44
N HIS A 10 -5.81 1.66 -13.50
CA HIS A 10 -4.92 1.89 -12.37
C HIS A 10 -5.23 3.16 -11.56
N CYS A 11 -5.65 4.26 -12.20
CA CYS A 11 -5.99 5.49 -11.49
C CYS A 11 -7.45 5.54 -11.02
N ARG A 12 -8.39 4.95 -11.77
CA ARG A 12 -9.83 5.14 -11.54
C ARG A 12 -10.46 3.99 -10.76
N HIS A 13 -9.79 2.86 -10.64
CA HIS A 13 -10.28 1.67 -9.92
C HIS A 13 -11.69 1.30 -10.38
N LYS A 14 -11.89 1.22 -11.70
CA LYS A 14 -13.21 1.00 -12.33
C LYS A 14 -13.78 -0.34 -11.90
N ILE A 15 -12.96 -1.38 -11.87
CA ILE A 15 -13.37 -2.74 -11.47
C ILE A 15 -13.85 -2.74 -10.02
N PHE A 16 -13.13 -2.07 -9.12
CA PHE A 16 -13.49 -2.00 -7.70
C PHE A 16 -14.77 -1.23 -7.42
N ASN A 17 -15.13 -0.27 -8.28
CA ASN A 17 -16.35 0.53 -8.18
C ASN A 17 -17.47 0.05 -9.11
N ALA A 18 -17.28 -1.04 -9.85
CA ALA A 18 -18.28 -1.57 -10.76
C ALA A 18 -19.44 -2.22 -10.01
N THR A 19 -20.60 -2.27 -10.67
CA THR A 19 -21.71 -3.16 -10.34
C THR A 19 -21.42 -4.57 -10.83
N TRP A 20 -21.81 -5.59 -10.08
CA TRP A 20 -21.54 -6.99 -10.42
C TRP A 20 -22.81 -7.79 -10.66
N THR A 21 -22.73 -8.76 -11.56
CA THR A 21 -23.73 -9.82 -11.73
C THR A 21 -22.99 -11.14 -11.81
N VAL A 22 -23.26 -12.04 -10.86
CA VAL A 22 -22.60 -13.34 -10.73
C VAL A 22 -23.67 -14.41 -10.84
N ASP A 23 -23.47 -15.36 -11.76
CA ASP A 23 -24.42 -16.44 -12.04
C ASP A 23 -25.87 -15.97 -12.28
N GLY A 24 -26.01 -14.80 -12.91
CA GLY A 24 -27.30 -14.18 -13.24
C GLY A 24 -27.95 -13.39 -12.09
N VAL A 25 -27.31 -13.30 -10.92
CA VAL A 25 -27.78 -12.53 -9.76
C VAL A 25 -26.99 -11.23 -9.64
N GLN A 26 -27.69 -10.10 -9.59
CA GLN A 26 -27.07 -8.79 -9.38
C GLN A 26 -26.65 -8.63 -7.91
N ASP A 27 -25.43 -8.14 -7.68
CA ASP A 27 -24.93 -7.79 -6.35
C ASP A 27 -25.32 -6.35 -5.98
N ASP A 28 -25.62 -6.13 -4.71
CA ASP A 28 -26.03 -4.84 -4.16
C ASP A 28 -24.82 -3.93 -3.85
N ARG A 29 -23.60 -4.47 -3.85
CA ARG A 29 -22.38 -3.74 -3.51
C ARG A 29 -21.28 -3.92 -4.54
N SER A 30 -20.52 -2.85 -4.76
CA SER A 30 -19.22 -2.92 -5.40
C SER A 30 -18.18 -3.58 -4.49
N LEU A 31 -17.06 -4.02 -5.06
CA LEU A 31 -15.94 -4.57 -4.27
C LEU A 31 -15.45 -3.55 -3.23
N PHE A 32 -15.37 -2.27 -3.59
CA PHE A 32 -14.90 -1.24 -2.66
C PHE A 32 -15.89 -0.98 -1.52
N GLU A 33 -17.20 -1.04 -1.77
CA GLU A 33 -18.21 -0.94 -0.72
C GLU A 33 -18.16 -2.14 0.24
N MET A 34 -17.87 -3.35 -0.27
CA MET A 34 -17.62 -4.50 0.59
C MET A 34 -16.40 -4.29 1.51
N ILE A 35 -15.34 -3.63 1.02
CA ILE A 35 -14.18 -3.25 1.85
C ILE A 35 -14.57 -2.18 2.88
N LYS A 36 -15.28 -1.11 2.49
CA LYS A 36 -15.73 -0.05 3.41
C LYS A 36 -16.60 -0.58 4.55
N ASN A 37 -17.42 -1.59 4.27
CA ASN A 37 -18.25 -2.25 5.28
C ASN A 37 -17.42 -2.80 6.45
N THR A 38 -16.14 -3.17 6.26
CA THR A 38 -15.28 -3.58 7.37
C THR A 38 -15.04 -2.46 8.39
N THR A 39 -14.84 -1.22 7.90
CA THR A 39 -14.72 -0.02 8.73
C THR A 39 -16.05 0.39 9.33
N GLU A 40 -17.16 0.26 8.60
CA GLU A 40 -18.51 0.53 9.14
C GLU A 40 -18.86 -0.41 10.30
N LYS A 41 -18.47 -1.69 10.20
CA LYS A 41 -18.75 -2.70 11.23
C LYS A 41 -17.71 -2.72 12.35
N SER A 42 -16.47 -2.30 12.10
CA SER A 42 -15.36 -2.43 13.05
C SER A 42 -14.33 -1.29 13.01
N GLY A 43 -14.76 -0.05 12.79
CA GLY A 43 -13.88 1.13 12.66
C GLY A 43 -13.30 1.68 13.97
N ARG A 44 -13.34 0.94 15.08
CA ARG A 44 -12.83 1.45 16.37
C ARG A 44 -11.33 1.73 16.25
N GLY A 45 -10.92 2.95 16.59
CA GLY A 45 -9.53 3.38 16.53
C GLY A 45 -9.07 3.80 15.13
N VAL A 46 -9.93 3.77 14.12
CA VAL A 46 -9.62 4.36 12.80
C VAL A 46 -9.79 5.87 12.87
N LEU A 47 -8.74 6.61 12.54
CA LEU A 47 -8.72 8.08 12.49
C LEU A 47 -8.88 8.61 11.06
N SER A 48 -8.41 7.85 10.06
CA SER A 48 -8.57 8.15 8.63
C SER A 48 -8.58 6.84 7.83
N ALA A 49 -9.55 6.72 6.91
CA ALA A 49 -9.63 5.63 5.95
C ALA A 49 -10.34 6.12 4.68
N TYR A 50 -9.82 5.72 3.51
CA TYR A 50 -10.40 6.02 2.19
C TYR A 50 -10.49 7.51 1.80
N SER A 51 -9.81 8.40 2.54
CA SER A 51 -9.83 9.85 2.32
C SER A 51 -8.45 10.47 2.10
N ASP A 52 -7.40 9.65 2.10
CA ASP A 52 -6.00 10.07 1.94
C ASP A 52 -5.19 8.92 1.30
N ASN A 53 -3.91 9.14 1.05
CA ASN A 53 -3.01 8.14 0.44
C ASN A 53 -2.72 6.95 1.36
N ALA A 54 -3.00 7.03 2.66
CA ALA A 54 -2.83 5.95 3.62
C ALA A 54 -3.93 5.97 4.70
N ALA A 55 -4.07 4.84 5.40
CA ALA A 55 -4.93 4.77 6.58
C ALA A 55 -4.19 5.24 7.84
N VAL A 56 -4.93 5.78 8.80
CA VAL A 56 -4.39 6.19 10.10
C VAL A 56 -5.22 5.58 11.21
N ILE A 57 -4.55 4.95 12.18
CA ILE A 57 -5.18 4.43 13.40
C ILE A 57 -4.62 5.09 14.65
N SER A 58 -5.40 5.08 15.72
CA SER A 58 -4.98 5.49 17.06
C SER A 58 -3.82 4.62 17.53
N GLY A 59 -2.70 5.25 17.84
CA GLY A 59 -1.56 4.63 18.52
C GLY A 59 -1.55 4.94 20.02
N HIS A 60 -0.38 5.27 20.56
CA HIS A 60 -0.17 5.40 22.00
C HIS A 60 0.37 6.79 22.36
N ASN A 61 0.10 7.25 23.58
CA ASN A 61 0.79 8.41 24.14
C ASN A 61 2.21 8.01 24.53
N ALA A 62 3.20 8.61 23.90
CA ALA A 62 4.61 8.29 24.12
C ALA A 62 5.50 9.51 23.83
N GLY A 63 6.78 9.39 24.20
CA GLY A 63 7.77 10.41 23.95
C GLY A 63 8.22 10.41 22.49
N ARG A 64 7.88 11.45 21.75
CA ARG A 64 8.43 11.70 20.41
C ARG A 64 9.71 12.53 20.53
N PHE A 65 10.79 12.01 19.96
CA PHE A 65 12.12 12.60 20.11
C PHE A 65 12.56 13.33 18.83
N PHE A 66 12.73 14.64 18.92
CA PHE A 66 13.17 15.50 17.82
C PHE A 66 13.78 16.81 18.37
N PRO A 67 14.55 17.58 17.58
CA PRO A 67 15.12 18.83 18.07
C PRO A 67 14.04 19.89 18.25
N ASN A 68 14.06 20.57 19.39
CA ASN A 68 13.25 21.75 19.62
C ASN A 68 13.57 22.82 18.56
N PRO A 69 12.57 23.42 17.90
CA PRO A 69 12.79 24.34 16.79
C PRO A 69 13.47 25.65 17.19
N GLU A 70 13.41 26.06 18.45
CA GLU A 70 14.06 27.27 18.97
C GLU A 70 15.45 26.95 19.53
N SER A 71 15.54 26.05 20.52
CA SER A 71 16.79 25.75 21.23
C SER A 71 17.77 24.90 20.42
N LYS A 72 17.27 24.18 19.40
CA LYS A 72 18.01 23.18 18.59
C LYS A 72 18.53 21.98 19.40
N ILE A 73 18.08 21.82 20.65
CA ILE A 73 18.43 20.71 21.51
C ILE A 73 17.41 19.59 21.29
N TYR A 74 17.88 18.34 21.26
CA TYR A 74 17.01 17.18 21.18
C TYR A 74 16.25 16.98 22.50
N GLU A 75 14.94 16.91 22.40
CA GLU A 75 14.04 16.78 23.54
C GLU A 75 12.99 15.71 23.26
N THR A 76 12.42 15.16 24.33
CA THR A 76 11.31 14.20 24.25
C THR A 76 10.00 14.94 24.52
N HIS A 77 9.08 14.87 23.56
CA HIS A 77 7.77 15.50 23.63
C HIS A 77 6.70 14.42 23.86
N GLN A 78 6.01 14.46 25.00
CA GLN A 78 4.96 13.48 25.30
C GLN A 78 3.69 13.84 24.52
N GLU A 79 3.34 13.06 23.50
CA GLU A 79 2.19 13.31 22.65
C GLU A 79 1.57 11.99 22.13
N PRO A 80 0.33 12.01 21.60
CA PRO A 80 -0.22 10.86 20.88
C PRO A 80 0.60 10.57 19.63
N ILE A 81 1.18 9.36 19.55
CA ILE A 81 1.89 8.87 18.38
C ILE A 81 0.95 7.89 17.64
N HIS A 82 0.19 8.43 16.69
CA HIS A 82 -0.70 7.65 15.82
C HIS A 82 0.09 6.86 14.76
N ILE A 83 -0.55 5.86 14.16
CA ILE A 83 0.10 4.93 13.23
C ILE A 83 -0.48 5.13 11.83
N VAL A 84 0.40 5.41 10.88
CA VAL A 84 0.12 5.41 9.44
C VAL A 84 0.39 4.01 8.91
N MET A 85 -0.42 3.53 7.97
CA MET A 85 -0.17 2.27 7.26
C MET A 85 -0.61 2.34 5.79
N LYS A 86 0.27 1.88 4.91
CA LYS A 86 0.03 1.74 3.47
C LYS A 86 0.78 0.51 2.95
N VAL A 87 0.31 -0.02 1.83
CA VAL A 87 0.97 -1.06 1.05
C VAL A 87 0.71 -0.72 -0.41
N GLU A 88 1.76 -0.82 -1.23
CA GLU A 88 1.66 -0.69 -2.68
C GLU A 88 2.28 -1.89 -3.39
N THR A 89 2.02 -2.00 -4.68
CA THR A 89 2.66 -2.99 -5.55
C THR A 89 3.26 -2.29 -6.75
N HIS A 90 4.30 -2.87 -7.34
CA HIS A 90 5.00 -2.29 -8.49
C HIS A 90 5.31 -3.35 -9.55
N ASN A 91 4.28 -4.16 -9.85
CA ASN A 91 4.42 -5.45 -10.55
C ASN A 91 4.96 -5.31 -11.98
N HIS A 92 4.25 -4.56 -12.84
CA HIS A 92 4.57 -4.47 -14.27
C HIS A 92 6.00 -3.92 -14.51
N PRO A 93 6.45 -2.84 -13.85
CA PRO A 93 7.82 -2.36 -14.05
C PRO A 93 8.88 -3.31 -13.47
N THR A 94 8.56 -4.04 -12.39
CA THR A 94 9.48 -5.04 -11.82
C THR A 94 9.71 -6.22 -12.75
N ALA A 95 8.69 -6.61 -13.54
CA ALA A 95 8.84 -7.64 -14.57
C ALA A 95 9.76 -7.23 -15.73
N ILE A 96 9.92 -5.92 -15.98
CA ILE A 96 10.75 -5.39 -17.07
C ILE A 96 12.17 -5.06 -16.58
N ALA A 97 12.26 -4.34 -15.46
CA ALA A 97 13.52 -3.90 -14.88
C ALA A 97 13.44 -4.05 -13.35
N PRO A 98 13.86 -5.19 -12.78
CA PRO A 98 13.51 -5.57 -11.41
C PRO A 98 14.10 -4.65 -10.35
N PHE A 99 15.36 -4.25 -10.50
CA PHE A 99 16.02 -3.38 -9.54
C PHE A 99 15.35 -1.99 -9.43
N PRO A 100 15.19 -1.21 -10.51
CA PRO A 100 14.48 0.06 -10.42
C PRO A 100 12.98 -0.13 -10.15
N GLY A 101 12.35 -1.20 -10.63
CA GLY A 101 10.93 -1.48 -10.35
C GLY A 101 10.65 -1.68 -8.86
N ALA A 102 11.47 -2.49 -8.18
CA ALA A 102 11.38 -2.65 -6.74
C ALA A 102 11.77 -1.37 -5.99
N GLY A 103 12.82 -0.68 -6.43
CA GLY A 103 13.31 0.56 -5.83
C GLY A 103 12.27 1.70 -5.87
N THR A 104 11.61 1.91 -7.01
CA THR A 104 10.54 2.92 -7.12
C THR A 104 9.24 2.47 -6.48
N GLY A 105 8.99 1.17 -6.37
CA GLY A 105 7.91 0.61 -5.56
C GLY A 105 8.02 1.04 -4.10
N ALA A 106 9.16 0.76 -3.46
CA ALA A 106 9.42 1.22 -2.10
C ALA A 106 9.42 2.76 -2.00
N GLY A 107 10.05 3.44 -2.95
CA GLY A 107 10.13 4.89 -2.95
C GLY A 107 8.77 5.59 -3.12
N GLY A 108 7.83 5.00 -3.85
CA GLY A 108 6.46 5.50 -4.00
C GLY A 108 5.69 5.42 -2.69
N GLU A 109 5.67 4.24 -2.10
CA GLU A 109 4.99 3.95 -0.84
C GLU A 109 5.50 4.84 0.31
N ILE A 110 6.81 5.01 0.45
CA ILE A 110 7.41 5.90 1.47
C ILE A 110 6.96 7.36 1.30
N ARG A 111 6.76 7.83 0.06
CA ARG A 111 6.25 9.20 -0.19
C ARG A 111 4.80 9.33 0.20
N ASP A 112 3.99 8.31 -0.06
CA ASP A 112 2.59 8.29 0.36
C ASP A 112 2.48 8.38 1.88
N GLU A 113 3.25 7.60 2.64
CA GLU A 113 3.29 7.71 4.10
C GLU A 113 3.67 9.12 4.56
N GLY A 114 4.71 9.72 3.95
CA GLY A 114 5.16 11.06 4.30
C GLY A 114 4.16 12.17 3.95
N ALA A 115 3.30 11.96 2.95
CA ALA A 115 2.32 12.93 2.48
C ALA A 115 0.98 12.91 3.23
N VAL A 116 0.76 11.94 4.13
CA VAL A 116 -0.49 11.82 4.90
C VAL A 116 -0.76 13.06 5.74
N GLY A 117 -2.00 13.56 5.67
CA GLY A 117 -2.46 14.73 6.41
C GLY A 117 -1.68 15.99 6.05
N LYS A 118 -0.92 16.53 7.01
CA LYS A 118 -0.06 17.71 6.81
C LYS A 118 1.43 17.37 6.84
N GLY A 119 1.75 16.08 6.66
CA GLY A 119 3.09 15.53 6.80
C GLY A 119 3.16 14.54 7.95
N ALA A 120 3.57 13.31 7.64
CA ALA A 120 3.87 12.28 8.64
C ALA A 120 5.31 11.77 8.47
N LYS A 121 5.70 10.78 9.27
CA LYS A 121 7.07 10.25 9.28
C LYS A 121 7.07 8.72 9.12
N PRO A 122 7.57 8.19 8.00
CA PRO A 122 7.79 6.76 7.80
C PRO A 122 8.62 6.14 8.91
N LYS A 123 8.31 4.88 9.28
CA LYS A 123 8.97 4.21 10.42
C LYS A 123 9.54 2.85 10.09
N ALA A 124 8.78 1.96 9.48
CA ALA A 124 9.19 0.60 9.16
C ALA A 124 8.46 0.11 7.91
N GLY A 125 9.16 -0.61 7.05
CA GLY A 125 8.60 -1.18 5.83
C GLY A 125 8.53 -2.71 5.87
N LEU A 126 7.67 -3.26 5.03
CA LEU A 126 7.60 -4.69 4.71
C LEU A 126 7.80 -4.89 3.21
N VAL A 127 8.22 -6.08 2.80
CA VAL A 127 8.46 -6.42 1.40
C VAL A 127 7.87 -7.80 1.09
N GLY A 128 7.20 -7.92 -0.06
CA GLY A 128 6.65 -9.19 -0.55
C GLY A 128 7.00 -9.42 -2.01
N PHE A 129 7.38 -10.65 -2.34
CA PHE A 129 7.62 -11.10 -3.71
C PHE A 129 6.88 -12.40 -3.96
N SER A 130 6.20 -12.47 -5.09
CA SER A 130 5.67 -13.71 -5.67
C SER A 130 6.25 -13.84 -7.06
N VAL A 131 7.02 -14.90 -7.29
CA VAL A 131 7.70 -15.18 -8.56
C VAL A 131 7.42 -16.63 -9.00
N SER A 132 7.68 -16.93 -10.27
CA SER A 132 7.65 -18.29 -10.78
C SER A 132 8.78 -19.15 -10.19
N ASN A 133 8.91 -20.40 -10.63
CA ASN A 133 10.04 -21.26 -10.29
C ASN A 133 11.38 -20.56 -10.60
N LEU A 134 12.37 -20.75 -9.72
CA LEU A 134 13.64 -20.04 -9.82
C LEU A 134 14.58 -20.71 -10.82
N GLN A 135 14.49 -22.04 -10.95
CA GLN A 135 15.30 -22.85 -11.86
C GLN A 135 16.80 -22.51 -11.77
N ILE A 136 17.31 -22.45 -10.52
CA ILE A 136 18.69 -22.03 -10.25
C ILE A 136 19.67 -23.02 -10.93
N PRO A 137 20.63 -22.56 -11.75
CA PRO A 137 21.60 -23.44 -12.42
C PRO A 137 22.38 -24.31 -11.42
N GLY A 138 22.33 -25.63 -11.60
CA GLY A 138 22.94 -26.60 -10.69
C GLY A 138 22.15 -26.89 -9.41
N PHE A 139 20.94 -26.30 -9.23
CA PHE A 139 20.10 -26.48 -8.05
C PHE A 139 18.59 -26.54 -8.37
N VAL A 140 18.24 -27.14 -9.50
CA VAL A 140 16.84 -27.31 -9.94
C VAL A 140 16.12 -28.32 -9.04
N GLN A 141 14.88 -28.01 -8.66
CA GLN A 141 14.06 -28.84 -7.79
C GLN A 141 13.11 -29.75 -8.58
N LEU A 142 12.71 -30.89 -7.99
CA LEU A 142 11.90 -31.92 -8.67
C LEU A 142 10.52 -31.44 -9.16
N TRP A 143 9.97 -30.41 -8.53
CA TRP A 143 8.67 -29.83 -8.91
C TRP A 143 8.80 -28.72 -9.98
N GLU A 144 10.02 -28.25 -10.26
CA GLU A 144 10.24 -27.21 -11.26
C GLU A 144 10.11 -27.82 -12.65
N SER A 145 9.12 -27.34 -13.41
CA SER A 145 8.90 -27.76 -14.80
C SER A 145 9.55 -26.75 -15.74
N ASP A 146 10.11 -27.23 -16.86
CA ASP A 146 10.61 -26.34 -17.91
C ASP A 146 9.42 -25.70 -18.65
N THR A 147 9.07 -24.47 -18.25
CA THR A 147 7.90 -23.74 -18.78
C THR A 147 8.16 -23.08 -20.14
N VAL A 148 9.41 -23.11 -20.64
CA VAL A 148 9.81 -22.43 -21.89
C VAL A 148 9.44 -23.23 -23.14
N ASN A 149 9.10 -24.52 -23.03
CA ASN A 149 8.76 -25.40 -24.15
C ASN A 149 7.29 -25.89 -24.17
N ARG A 150 6.33 -25.06 -23.72
CA ARG A 150 4.89 -25.31 -23.92
C ARG A 150 4.24 -24.23 -24.78
#